data_AF-A0A259B010-F1
#
_entry.id   AF-A0A259B010-F1
#
_cell.length_a   1.000
_cell.length_b   1.000
_cell.length_c   1.000
_cell.angle_alpha   90.00
_cell.angle_beta   90.00
_cell.angle_gamma   90.00
#
_symmetry.space_group_name_H-M   'P 1'
#
loop_
_entity.id
_entity.type
_entity.pdbx_description
1 polymer ?
#
loop_
_entity_poly.entity_id
_entity_poly.type
_entity_poly.pdbx_seq_one_letter_code
_entity_poly.pdbx_strand_id
1 'polypeptide(L)'
;MYVGPVDAPITRAAVNEAVEAGVEPGATAVDCIGFESEIGLIPQATDDAAAKGERLALRYIPKDVFDKRAVAKGQVVFYDVAYLEVSPKVKGLIANVTYFTGG
;
A
#
# COMPACT_ATOMS: atom_id res chain seq x y z
N MET A 1 -2.07 2.89 -5.84
CA MET A 1 -1.78 2.36 -4.48
C MET A 1 -0.44 2.91 -4.05
N TYR A 2 -0.35 3.42 -2.82
CA TYR A 2 0.85 3.95 -2.21
C TYR A 2 1.33 3.01 -1.09
N VAL A 3 2.61 2.67 -1.09
CA VAL A 3 3.24 1.87 -0.02
C VAL A 3 4.22 2.78 0.71
N GLY A 4 3.95 3.00 2.00
CA GLY A 4 4.76 3.84 2.85
C GLY A 4 6.12 3.21 3.21
N PRO A 5 7.04 4.02 3.75
CA PRO A 5 8.34 3.56 4.19
C PRO A 5 8.24 2.49 5.30
N VAL A 6 9.27 1.66 5.39
CA VAL A 6 9.37 0.60 6.40
C VAL A 6 9.77 1.13 7.78
N ASP A 7 10.47 2.25 7.82
CA ASP A 7 11.18 2.80 8.98
C ASP A 7 10.57 4.10 9.50
N ALA A 8 9.49 4.59 8.88
CA ALA A 8 8.80 5.82 9.27
C ALA A 8 7.28 5.68 9.19
N PRO A 9 6.52 6.46 10.00
CA PRO A 9 5.07 6.47 9.89
C PRO A 9 4.61 7.12 8.59
N ILE A 10 3.48 6.64 8.05
CA ILE A 10 2.75 7.35 6.99
C ILE A 10 2.17 8.64 7.58
N THR A 11 2.44 9.76 6.92
CA THR A 11 1.99 11.11 7.32
C THR A 11 0.79 11.58 6.52
N ARG A 12 0.12 12.64 7.00
CA ARG A 12 -0.97 13.30 6.26
C ARG A 12 -0.57 13.84 4.90
N ALA A 13 0.59 14.47 4.84
CA ALA A 13 1.10 15.01 3.59
C ALA A 13 1.24 13.91 2.54
N ALA A 14 1.81 12.76 2.92
CA ALA A 14 2.01 11.63 2.01
C ALA A 14 0.69 11.03 1.50
N VAL A 15 -0.33 10.92 2.36
CA VAL A 15 -1.66 10.44 1.94
C VAL A 15 -2.31 11.41 0.97
N ASN A 16 -2.25 12.72 1.26
CA ASN A 16 -2.86 13.74 0.40
C ASN A 16 -2.17 13.81 -0.96
N GLU A 17 -0.84 13.71 -1.00
CA GLU A 17 -0.06 13.64 -2.24
C GLU A 17 -0.41 12.39 -3.05
N ALA A 18 -0.57 11.23 -2.41
CA ALA A 18 -0.98 10.01 -3.08
C ALA A 18 -2.40 10.08 -3.66
N VAL A 19 -3.33 10.75 -2.96
CA VAL A 19 -4.68 11.04 -3.46
C VAL A 19 -4.61 11.98 -4.66
N GLU A 20 -3.84 13.07 -4.59
CA GLU A 20 -3.69 14.02 -5.69
C GLU A 20 -3.02 13.43 -6.93
N ALA A 21 -2.01 12.57 -6.75
CA ALA A 21 -1.40 11.80 -7.83
C ALA A 21 -2.37 10.75 -8.42
N GLY A 22 -3.37 10.32 -7.64
CA GLY A 22 -4.44 9.41 -8.07
C GLY A 22 -5.48 10.05 -8.99
N VAL A 23 -5.49 11.38 -9.16
CA VAL A 23 -6.43 12.13 -10.01
C VAL A 23 -6.12 11.97 -11.52
N GLU A 24 -5.35 10.97 -11.94
CA GLU A 24 -5.28 10.61 -13.36
C GLU A 24 -6.62 9.97 -13.82
N PRO A 25 -7.06 10.20 -15.06
CA PRO A 25 -8.39 9.83 -15.52
C PRO A 25 -8.60 8.30 -15.45
N GLY A 26 -9.36 7.85 -14.44
CA GLY A 26 -9.80 6.47 -14.28
C GLY A 26 -9.61 5.86 -12.89
N ALA A 27 -8.78 6.46 -12.02
CA ALA A 27 -8.65 6.00 -10.65
C ALA A 27 -9.80 6.55 -9.78
N THR A 28 -10.48 5.63 -9.09
CA THR A 28 -11.63 5.92 -8.19
C THR A 28 -11.33 5.55 -6.74
N ALA A 29 -10.12 5.05 -6.47
CA ALA A 29 -9.69 4.60 -5.17
C ALA A 29 -8.16 4.63 -5.02
N VAL A 30 -7.71 5.01 -3.82
CA VAL A 30 -6.31 4.96 -3.40
C VAL A 30 -6.20 4.10 -2.15
N ASP A 31 -5.43 3.01 -2.24
CA ASP A 31 -4.97 2.25 -1.07
C ASP A 31 -3.62 2.83 -0.60
N CYS A 32 -3.51 3.21 0.67
CA CYS A 32 -2.23 3.52 1.33
C CYS A 32 -1.90 2.43 2.35
N ILE A 33 -0.69 1.88 2.28
CA ILE A 33 -0.28 0.72 3.10
C ILE A 33 1.03 1.03 3.83
N GLY A 34 1.11 0.81 5.14
CA GLY A 34 2.36 1.04 5.91
C GLY A 34 2.44 0.32 7.25
N PHE A 35 3.63 0.33 7.87
CA PHE A 35 3.93 -0.32 9.14
C PHE A 35 3.52 0.48 10.37
N GLU A 36 3.43 1.80 10.24
CA GLU A 36 2.90 2.71 11.24
C GLU A 36 2.19 3.86 10.50
N SER A 37 1.19 4.45 11.15
CA SER A 37 0.45 5.59 10.63
C SER A 37 0.24 6.58 11.77
N GLU A 38 0.31 7.88 11.49
CA GLU A 38 -0.06 8.86 12.51
C GLU A 38 -1.53 8.64 12.90
N ILE A 39 -1.82 8.43 14.18
CA ILE A 39 -3.15 8.01 14.64
C ILE A 39 -4.24 9.06 14.35
N GLY A 40 -3.87 10.32 14.13
CA GLY A 40 -4.79 11.44 13.80
C GLY A 40 -5.17 11.57 12.32
N LEU A 41 -4.63 10.73 11.44
CA LEU A 41 -4.82 10.80 9.99
C LEU A 41 -6.18 10.29 9.50
N ILE A 42 -6.67 9.25 10.17
CA ILE A 42 -7.59 8.30 9.57
C ILE A 42 -8.97 8.92 9.27
N PRO A 43 -9.60 9.70 10.18
CA PRO A 43 -10.91 10.28 9.90
C PRO A 43 -10.84 11.38 8.83
N GLN A 44 -9.93 12.35 9.02
CA GLN A 44 -9.90 13.55 8.19
C GLN A 44 -9.42 13.29 6.76
N ALA A 45 -8.40 12.44 6.57
CA ALA A 45 -7.95 12.10 5.21
C ALA A 45 -9.00 11.31 4.42
N THR A 46 -9.82 10.52 5.11
CA THR A 46 -10.95 9.80 4.48
C THR A 46 -12.03 10.78 4.04
N ASP A 47 -12.34 11.78 4.87
CA ASP A 47 -13.32 12.84 4.54
C ASP A 47 -12.83 13.70 3.36
N ASP A 48 -11.55 14.09 3.35
CA ASP A 48 -10.94 14.88 2.28
C ASP A 48 -10.95 14.13 0.94
N ALA A 49 -10.66 12.83 0.93
CA ALA A 49 -10.74 11.99 -0.26
C ALA A 49 -12.19 11.85 -0.75
N ALA A 50 -13.15 11.63 0.17
CA ALA A 50 -14.56 11.52 -0.17
C ALA A 50 -15.10 12.82 -0.79
N ALA A 51 -14.67 13.98 -0.29
CA ALA A 51 -15.02 15.28 -0.86
C ALA A 51 -14.51 15.47 -2.30
N LYS A 52 -13.42 14.80 -2.67
CA LYS A 52 -12.87 14.77 -4.04
C LYS A 52 -13.50 13.68 -4.93
N GLY A 53 -14.43 12.88 -4.40
CA GLY A 53 -15.05 11.77 -5.14
C GLY A 53 -14.21 10.49 -5.17
N GLU A 54 -13.18 10.39 -4.35
CA GLU A 54 -12.28 9.24 -4.27
C GLU A 54 -12.51 8.41 -2.99
N ARG A 55 -12.22 7.11 -3.09
CA ARG A 55 -12.19 6.22 -1.93
C ARG A 55 -10.78 6.05 -1.42
N LEU A 56 -10.51 6.46 -0.18
CA LEU A 56 -9.26 6.13 0.52
C LEU A 56 -9.42 4.86 1.37
N ALA A 57 -8.47 3.95 1.26
CA ALA A 57 -8.35 2.80 2.14
C ALA A 57 -6.95 2.77 2.77
N LEU A 58 -6.91 2.83 4.10
CA LEU A 58 -5.66 2.69 4.88
C LEU A 58 -5.51 1.23 5.32
N ARG A 59 -4.37 0.61 5.01
CA ARG A 59 -4.04 -0.77 5.39
C ARG A 59 -2.75 -0.81 6.19
N TYR A 60 -2.71 -1.71 7.17
CA TYR A 60 -1.58 -1.89 8.06
C TYR A 60 -0.75 -3.09 7.62
N ILE A 61 0.57 -2.95 7.52
CA ILE A 61 1.48 -4.09 7.37
C ILE A 61 1.79 -4.63 8.78
N PRO A 62 1.38 -5.88 9.07
CA PRO A 62 1.69 -6.51 10.35
C PRO A 62 3.20 -6.57 10.63
N LYS A 63 3.63 -6.30 11.87
CA LYS A 63 5.07 -6.37 12.25
C LYS A 63 5.62 -7.79 12.24
N ASP A 64 4.76 -8.80 12.32
CA ASP A 64 5.13 -10.22 12.31
C ASP A 64 5.67 -10.70 10.95
N VAL A 65 5.52 -9.92 9.88
CA VAL A 65 6.20 -10.19 8.59
C VAL A 65 7.73 -10.17 8.73
N PHE A 66 8.26 -9.54 9.79
CA PHE A 66 9.68 -9.56 10.13
C PHE A 66 10.09 -10.68 11.09
N ASP A 67 9.17 -11.55 11.51
CA ASP A 67 9.51 -12.68 12.37
C ASP A 67 10.47 -13.62 11.61
N LYS A 68 11.70 -13.75 12.13
CA LYS A 68 12.74 -14.61 11.56
C LYS A 68 12.27 -16.05 11.36
N ARG A 69 11.33 -16.54 12.17
CA ARG A 69 10.74 -17.89 12.03
C ARG A 69 9.82 -17.99 10.82
N ALA A 70 9.04 -16.95 10.52
CA ALA A 70 8.18 -16.90 9.34
C ALA A 70 9.03 -16.82 8.06
N VAL A 71 10.11 -16.02 8.09
CA VAL A 71 11.10 -15.95 7.01
C VAL A 71 11.79 -17.30 6.80
N ALA A 72 12.27 -17.94 7.88
CA ALA A 72 12.96 -19.23 7.79
C ALA A 72 12.06 -20.37 7.27
N LYS A 73 10.74 -20.28 7.48
CA LYS A 73 9.74 -21.23 6.96
C LYS A 73 9.28 -20.91 5.52
N GLY A 74 9.83 -19.87 4.89
CA GLY A 74 9.43 -19.43 3.55
C GLY A 74 8.01 -18.86 3.48
N GLN A 75 7.43 -18.48 4.62
CA GLN A 75 6.08 -17.90 4.69
C GLN A 75 6.08 -16.41 4.29
N VAL A 76 7.25 -15.77 4.37
CA VAL A 76 7.49 -14.39 3.94
C VAL A 76 8.68 -14.38 2.99
N VAL A 77 8.52 -13.71 1.86
CA VAL A 77 9.58 -13.50 0.87
C VAL A 77 9.72 -12.00 0.64
N PHE A 78 10.93 -11.47 0.83
CA PHE A 78 11.26 -10.08 0.53
C PHE A 78 11.83 -9.98 -0.88
N TYR A 79 11.38 -8.96 -1.61
CA TYR A 79 11.85 -8.64 -2.94
C TYR A 79 12.42 -7.22 -2.91
N ASP A 80 13.62 -7.03 -3.48
CA ASP A 80 14.18 -5.71 -3.72
C ASP A 80 13.74 -5.25 -5.11
N VAL A 81 12.82 -4.29 -5.16
CA VAL A 81 12.23 -3.78 -6.40
C VAL A 81 12.12 -2.26 -6.33
N ALA A 82 12.58 -1.57 -7.38
CA ALA A 82 12.43 -0.12 -7.49
C ALA A 82 10.99 0.30 -7.86
N TYR A 83 10.26 -0.58 -8.55
CA TYR A 83 8.87 -0.39 -8.96
C TYR A 83 8.20 -1.76 -9.12
N LEU A 84 6.91 -1.84 -8.81
CA LEU A 84 6.13 -3.07 -8.85
C LEU A 84 4.81 -2.81 -9.59
N GLU A 85 4.75 -3.18 -10.85
CA GLU A 85 3.48 -3.30 -11.58
C GLU A 85 2.96 -4.73 -11.44
N VAL A 86 1.71 -4.88 -11.02
CA VAL A 86 1.08 -6.19 -10.77
C VAL A 86 -0.22 -6.30 -11.55
N SER A 87 -0.31 -7.35 -12.36
CA SER A 87 -1.56 -7.78 -13.01
C SER A 87 -1.96 -9.16 -12.48
N PRO A 88 -2.64 -9.22 -11.32
CA PRO A 88 -2.85 -10.49 -10.65
C PRO A 88 -3.89 -11.33 -11.39
N LYS A 89 -3.57 -12.59 -11.69
CA LYS A 89 -4.56 -13.57 -12.15
C LYS A 89 -5.12 -14.32 -10.95
N VAL A 90 -6.33 -13.97 -10.52
CA VAL A 90 -6.99 -14.52 -9.33
C VAL A 90 -7.87 -15.73 -9.70
N LYS A 91 -7.67 -16.86 -9.03
CA LYS A 91 -8.53 -18.06 -9.10
C LYS A 91 -8.84 -18.53 -7.67
N GLY A 92 -10.02 -18.16 -7.15
CA GLY A 92 -10.37 -18.41 -5.75
C GLY A 92 -9.44 -17.65 -4.80
N LEU A 93 -8.74 -18.37 -3.91
CA LEU A 93 -7.77 -17.80 -2.97
C LEU A 93 -6.34 -17.72 -3.54
N ILE A 94 -6.13 -18.11 -4.80
CA ILE A 94 -4.81 -18.10 -5.44
C ILE A 94 -4.70 -16.87 -6.33
N ALA A 95 -3.63 -16.09 -6.14
CA ALA A 95 -3.26 -14.98 -7.01
C ALA A 95 -1.88 -15.23 -7.64
N ASN A 96 -1.77 -15.09 -8.96
CA ASN A 96 -0.48 -15.13 -9.66
C ASN A 96 -0.03 -13.70 -9.94
N VAL A 97 1.14 -13.31 -9.45
CA VAL A 97 1.71 -11.97 -9.61
C VAL A 97 2.88 -12.04 -10.59
N THR A 98 2.79 -11.27 -11.68
CA THR A 98 3.93 -10.97 -12.55
C THR A 98 4.43 -9.58 -12.17
N TYR A 99 5.74 -9.42 -12.02
CA TYR A 99 6.39 -8.16 -11.69
C TYR A 99 7.63 -7.95 -12.56
N PHE A 100 8.02 -6.68 -12.74
CA PHE A 100 9.19 -6.29 -13.53
C PHE A 100 10.29 -5.80 -12.59
N THR A 101 11.45 -6.44 -12.64
CA THR A 101 12.67 -5.90 -12.00
C THR A 101 13.40 -5.08 -13.04
N GLY A 102 13.42 -3.76 -12.88
CA GLY A 102 14.20 -2.88 -13.75
C GLY A 102 15.69 -3.20 -13.62
N GLY A 103 16.33 -3.51 -14.74
CA GLY A 103 17.79 -3.55 -14.90
C GLY A 103 18.26 -2.37 -15.72
#